data_AF-A0A1Y0IWG9-F1
#
_entry.id   AF-A0A1Y0IWG9-F1
#
_cell.length_a   1.000
_cell.length_b   1.000
_cell.length_c   1.000
_cell.angle_alpha   90.00
_cell.angle_beta   90.00
_cell.angle_gamma   90.00
#
_symmetry.space_group_name_H-M   'P 1'
#
loop_
_entity.id
_entity.type
_entity.pdbx_description
1 polymer ?
#
loop_
_entity_poly.entity_id
_entity_poly.type
_entity_poly.pdbx_seq_one_letter_code
_entity_poly.pdbx_strand_id
1 'polypeptide(L)'
;MSEKQMWYDVSYMQELMRAAFWDAYEAYEALHNNHGDQRFSIAMNYLVLSHQSYVELNRMKHEKDLSHYEIDGFLTAYDEYKFELKKVITAKDENTSWLYSKKEMLLESWKSTNEFLSNYIKSATKK
;
A
#
# COMPACT_ATOMS: atom_id res chain seq x y z
N MET A 1 6.42 -1.38 25.80
CA MET A 1 5.19 -1.90 25.18
C MET A 1 4.98 -3.34 25.64
N SER A 2 3.77 -3.76 26.00
CA SER A 2 3.51 -5.16 26.36
C SER A 2 3.49 -6.04 25.10
N GLU A 3 3.75 -7.34 25.24
CA GLU A 3 3.70 -8.29 24.11
C GLU A 3 2.34 -8.27 23.40
N LYS A 4 1.24 -8.25 24.17
CA LYS A 4 -0.12 -8.12 23.64
C LYS A 4 -0.33 -6.82 22.86
N GLN A 5 0.23 -5.71 23.35
CA GLN A 5 0.13 -4.41 22.67
C GLN A 5 0.95 -4.41 21.38
N MET A 6 2.16 -4.98 21.39
CA MET A 6 2.99 -5.13 20.20
C MET A 6 2.29 -5.99 19.13
N TRP A 7 1.72 -7.13 19.54
CA TRP A 7 0.96 -8.00 18.65
C TRP A 7 -0.21 -7.25 18.00
N TYR A 8 -0.97 -6.50 18.80
CA TYR A 8 -2.09 -5.70 18.31
C TYR A 8 -1.60 -4.63 17.32
N ASP A 9 -0.56 -3.89 17.67
CA ASP A 9 -0.04 -2.80 16.85
C ASP A 9 0.51 -3.34 15.51
N VAL A 10 1.28 -4.43 15.51
CA VAL A 10 1.80 -5.01 14.26
C VAL A 10 0.67 -5.61 13.42
N SER A 11 -0.32 -6.28 14.02
CA SER A 11 -1.45 -6.84 13.28
C SER A 11 -2.30 -5.73 12.63
N TYR A 12 -2.55 -4.64 13.35
CA TYR A 12 -3.29 -3.51 12.80
C TYR A 12 -2.50 -2.81 11.68
N MET A 13 -1.18 -2.70 11.81
CA MET A 13 -0.31 -2.22 10.74
C MET A 13 -0.41 -3.08 9.48
N GLN A 14 -0.43 -4.41 9.62
CA GLN A 14 -0.62 -5.33 8.48
C GLN A 14 -1.96 -5.12 7.78
N GLU A 15 -3.03 -4.88 8.54
CA GLU A 15 -4.36 -4.61 7.99
C GLU A 15 -4.41 -3.29 7.21
N LEU A 16 -3.82 -2.21 7.77
CA LEU A 16 -3.71 -0.92 7.08
C LEU A 16 -2.89 -1.02 5.80
N MET A 17 -1.76 -1.72 5.85
CA MET A 17 -0.90 -1.94 4.70
C MET A 17 -1.60 -2.78 3.62
N ARG A 18 -2.33 -3.82 4.02
CA ARG A 18 -3.14 -4.66 3.12
C ARG A 18 -4.23 -3.83 2.44
N ALA A 19 -4.96 -3.01 3.17
CA ALA A 19 -6.00 -2.15 2.63
C ALA A 19 -5.42 -1.13 1.64
N ALA A 20 -4.34 -0.43 2.04
CA ALA A 20 -3.63 0.51 1.17
C ALA A 20 -3.17 -0.16 -0.13
N PHE A 21 -2.58 -1.35 -0.03
CA PHE A 21 -2.09 -2.12 -1.19
C PHE A 21 -3.23 -2.54 -2.12
N TRP A 22 -4.26 -3.22 -1.61
CA TRP A 22 -5.30 -3.78 -2.47
C TRP A 22 -6.14 -2.70 -3.13
N ASP A 23 -6.49 -1.62 -2.43
CA ASP A 23 -7.19 -0.50 -3.07
C ASP A 23 -6.30 0.18 -4.13
N ALA A 24 -4.99 0.29 -3.90
CA ALA A 24 -4.06 0.78 -4.92
C ALA A 24 -4.00 -0.15 -6.14
N TYR A 25 -3.99 -1.46 -5.92
CA TYR A 25 -4.01 -2.49 -6.95
C TYR A 25 -5.29 -2.42 -7.78
N GLU A 26 -6.45 -2.34 -7.12
CA GLU A 26 -7.76 -2.21 -7.77
C GLU A 26 -7.87 -0.91 -8.58
N ALA A 27 -7.20 0.17 -8.15
CA ALA A 27 -7.14 1.40 -8.94
C ALA A 27 -6.48 1.19 -10.31
N TYR A 28 -5.45 0.35 -10.41
CA TYR A 28 -4.87 -0.05 -11.70
C TYR A 28 -5.82 -0.93 -12.49
N GLU A 29 -6.38 -1.96 -11.85
CA GLU A 29 -7.30 -2.90 -12.51
C GLU A 29 -8.51 -2.16 -13.10
N ALA A 30 -9.00 -1.12 -12.43
CA ALA A 30 -10.09 -0.27 -12.92
C ALA A 30 -9.77 0.37 -14.27
N LEU A 31 -8.53 0.75 -14.55
CA LEU A 31 -8.11 1.34 -15.84
C LEU A 31 -8.16 0.33 -17.01
N HIS A 32 -8.04 -0.96 -16.71
CA HIS A 32 -7.97 -2.04 -17.69
C HIS A 32 -9.31 -2.76 -17.87
N ASN A 33 -10.06 -2.92 -16.78
CA ASN A 33 -11.30 -3.69 -16.75
C ASN A 33 -12.54 -2.85 -17.06
N ASN A 34 -12.39 -1.52 -17.22
CA ASN A 34 -13.48 -0.61 -17.57
C ASN A 34 -13.16 0.19 -18.85
N HIS A 35 -14.20 0.58 -19.56
CA HIS A 35 -14.11 1.32 -20.82
C HIS A 35 -14.55 2.77 -20.70
N GLY A 36 -13.94 3.64 -21.51
CA GLY A 36 -14.25 5.07 -21.55
C GLY A 36 -13.78 5.82 -20.31
N ASP A 37 -14.15 7.10 -20.24
CA ASP A 37 -13.64 8.03 -19.22
C ASP A 37 -13.96 7.63 -17.78
N GLN A 38 -15.02 6.85 -17.56
CA GLN A 38 -15.41 6.37 -16.23
C GLN A 38 -14.32 5.55 -15.54
N ARG A 39 -13.43 4.87 -16.29
CA ARG A 39 -12.33 4.07 -15.73
C ARG A 39 -11.41 4.92 -14.86
N PHE A 40 -11.17 6.17 -15.24
CA PHE A 40 -10.33 7.10 -14.51
C PHE A 40 -10.98 7.56 -13.21
N SER A 41 -12.30 7.77 -13.22
CA SER A 41 -13.08 8.08 -12.02
C SER A 41 -13.11 6.91 -11.03
N ILE A 42 -13.30 5.68 -11.52
CA ILE A 42 -13.27 4.46 -10.69
C ILE A 42 -11.87 4.28 -10.09
N ALA A 43 -10.82 4.39 -10.92
CA ALA A 43 -9.43 4.34 -10.46
C ALA A 43 -9.13 5.41 -9.40
N MET A 44 -9.63 6.63 -9.57
CA MET A 44 -9.47 7.69 -8.57
C MET A 44 -10.15 7.35 -7.24
N ASN A 45 -11.36 6.77 -7.27
CA ASN A 45 -12.06 6.38 -6.05
C ASN A 45 -11.26 5.33 -5.24
N TYR A 46 -10.76 4.29 -5.90
CA TYR A 46 -9.89 3.31 -5.28
C TYR A 46 -8.60 3.94 -4.74
N LEU A 47 -7.98 4.85 -5.50
CA LEU A 47 -6.78 5.55 -5.04
C LEU A 47 -7.04 6.41 -3.79
N VAL A 48 -8.22 7.02 -3.67
CA VAL A 48 -8.60 7.78 -2.47
C VAL A 48 -8.75 6.86 -1.26
N LEU A 49 -9.43 5.72 -1.40
CA LEU A 49 -9.56 4.72 -0.32
C LEU A 49 -8.20 4.19 0.12
N SER A 50 -7.37 3.84 -0.86
CA SER A 50 -5.99 3.42 -0.66
C SER A 50 -5.19 4.47 0.13
N HIS A 51 -5.31 5.76 -0.24
CA HIS A 51 -4.56 6.83 0.39
C HIS A 51 -4.95 7.05 1.85
N GLN A 52 -6.24 6.86 2.20
CA GLN A 52 -6.70 6.94 3.59
C GLN A 52 -5.99 5.90 4.47
N SER A 53 -5.95 4.65 4.01
CA SER A 53 -5.24 3.56 4.73
C SER A 53 -3.73 3.82 4.81
N TYR A 54 -3.12 4.36 3.75
CA TYR A 54 -1.70 4.73 3.73
C TYR A 54 -1.35 5.86 4.72
N VAL A 55 -2.20 6.89 4.84
CA VAL A 55 -1.98 7.98 5.80
C VAL A 55 -2.04 7.46 7.23
N GLU A 56 -3.01 6.59 7.52
CA GLU A 56 -3.15 5.96 8.83
C GLU A 56 -1.99 5.02 9.15
N LEU A 57 -1.49 4.28 8.16
CA LEU A 57 -0.27 3.48 8.28
C LEU A 57 0.94 4.32 8.68
N ASN A 58 1.15 5.48 8.03
CA ASN A 58 2.23 6.40 8.37
C ASN A 58 2.09 6.95 9.79
N ARG A 59 0.88 7.38 10.15
CA ARG A 59 0.57 7.86 11.52
C ARG A 59 0.95 6.80 12.55
N MET A 60 0.51 5.56 12.32
CA MET A 60 0.78 4.43 13.20
C MET A 60 2.28 4.13 13.32
N LYS A 61 3.01 4.09 12.21
CA LYS A 61 4.46 3.87 12.20
C LYS A 61 5.19 4.85 13.13
N HIS A 62 4.81 6.13 13.07
CA HIS A 62 5.41 7.18 13.90
C HIS A 62 4.96 7.11 15.37
N GLU A 63 3.68 6.95 15.64
CA GLU A 63 3.15 6.94 17.01
C GLU A 63 3.61 5.73 17.83
N LYS A 64 3.85 4.59 17.15
CA LYS A 64 4.24 3.33 17.79
C LYS A 64 5.73 3.05 17.74
N ASP A 65 6.51 3.97 17.18
CA ASP A 65 7.96 3.83 16.96
C ASP A 65 8.32 2.51 16.24
N LEU A 66 7.50 2.13 15.26
CA LEU A 66 7.67 0.92 14.45
C LEU A 66 8.52 1.23 13.20
N SER A 67 9.56 2.05 13.35
CA SER A 67 10.42 2.45 12.25
C SER A 67 11.33 1.30 11.84
N HIS A 68 11.10 0.72 10.67
CA HIS A 68 11.90 -0.37 10.13
C HIS A 68 12.04 -0.27 8.61
N TYR A 69 13.20 -0.64 8.07
CA TYR A 69 13.53 -0.39 6.66
C TYR A 69 12.63 -1.14 5.67
N GLU A 70 12.13 -2.34 6.02
CA GLU A 70 11.15 -3.09 5.23
C GLU A 70 9.80 -2.35 5.15
N ILE A 71 9.40 -1.61 6.19
CA ILE A 71 8.18 -0.79 6.16
C ILE A 71 8.42 0.41 5.24
N ASP A 72 9.60 1.04 5.32
CA ASP A 72 9.98 2.16 4.45
C ASP A 72 10.03 1.77 2.97
N GLY A 73 10.41 0.53 2.67
CA GLY A 73 10.37 -0.04 1.32
C GLY A 73 8.97 -0.01 0.72
N PHE A 74 7.96 -0.47 1.46
CA PHE A 74 6.56 -0.39 1.04
C PHE A 74 6.09 1.05 0.86
N LEU A 75 6.39 1.94 1.82
CA LEU A 75 5.95 3.34 1.77
C LEU A 75 6.50 4.06 0.53
N THR A 76 7.78 3.83 0.22
CA THR A 76 8.45 4.40 -0.94
C THR A 76 7.83 3.88 -2.24
N ALA A 77 7.65 2.57 -2.38
CA ALA A 77 7.03 1.97 -3.56
C ALA A 77 5.59 2.46 -3.76
N TYR A 78 4.85 2.63 -2.66
CA TYR A 78 3.50 3.18 -2.68
C TYR A 78 3.46 4.62 -3.19
N ASP A 79 4.36 5.48 -2.71
CA ASP A 79 4.39 6.88 -3.13
C ASP A 79 4.75 7.05 -4.60
N GLU A 80 5.70 6.25 -5.10
CA GLU A 80 6.04 6.21 -6.53
C GLU A 80 4.86 5.74 -7.38
N TYR A 81 4.21 4.65 -6.97
CA TYR A 81 3.04 4.12 -7.66
C TYR A 81 1.88 5.12 -7.68
N LYS A 82 1.54 5.70 -6.52
CA LYS A 82 0.49 6.73 -6.38
C LYS A 82 0.78 7.92 -7.30
N PHE A 83 2.03 8.37 -7.37
CA PHE A 83 2.42 9.49 -8.21
C PHE A 83 2.18 9.20 -9.70
N GLU A 84 2.64 8.04 -10.19
CA GLU A 84 2.44 7.65 -11.60
C GLU A 84 0.97 7.38 -11.92
N LEU A 85 0.23 6.73 -11.02
CA LEU A 85 -1.21 6.49 -11.20
C LEU A 85 -1.98 7.82 -11.30
N LYS A 86 -1.66 8.81 -10.45
CA LYS A 86 -2.27 10.14 -10.53
C LYS A 86 -2.01 10.82 -11.87
N LYS A 87 -0.79 10.70 -12.42
CA LYS A 87 -0.49 11.26 -13.75
C LYS A 87 -1.36 10.62 -14.83
N VAL A 88 -1.46 9.28 -14.84
CA VAL A 88 -2.30 8.54 -15.80
C VAL A 88 -3.76 8.98 -15.69
N ILE A 89 -4.30 9.05 -14.47
CA ILE A 89 -5.69 9.46 -14.23
C ILE A 89 -5.95 10.91 -14.68
N THR A 90 -5.07 11.84 -14.31
CA THR A 90 -5.26 13.28 -14.58
C THR A 90 -5.07 13.63 -16.06
N ALA A 91 -4.10 13.00 -16.72
CA ALA A 91 -3.87 13.17 -18.15
C ALA A 91 -4.82 12.34 -19.02
N LYS A 92 -5.61 11.44 -18.40
CA LYS A 92 -6.37 10.39 -19.08
C LYS A 92 -5.50 9.58 -20.05
N ASP A 93 -4.27 9.29 -19.62
CA ASP A 93 -3.28 8.62 -20.46
C ASP A 93 -3.72 7.18 -20.77
N GLU A 94 -3.66 6.81 -22.06
CA GLU A 94 -4.00 5.46 -22.51
C GLU A 94 -2.80 4.51 -22.44
N ASN A 95 -1.57 5.03 -22.40
CA ASN A 95 -0.37 4.23 -22.26
C ASN A 95 -0.03 4.04 -20.78
N THR A 96 -0.28 2.85 -20.24
CA THR A 96 -0.04 2.54 -18.81
C THR A 96 1.18 1.66 -18.59
N SER A 97 2.08 1.55 -19.58
CA SER A 97 3.18 0.58 -19.55
C SER A 97 4.15 0.81 -18.39
N TRP A 98 4.48 2.06 -18.06
CA TRP A 98 5.33 2.38 -16.89
C TRP A 98 4.60 2.18 -15.57
N LEU A 99 3.28 2.40 -15.56
CA LEU A 99 2.44 2.20 -14.39
C LEU A 99 2.39 0.72 -14.00
N TYR A 100 2.39 -0.19 -14.97
CA TYR A 100 2.51 -1.63 -14.73
C TYR A 100 3.80 -1.96 -13.96
N SER A 101 4.96 -1.43 -14.40
CA SER A 101 6.22 -1.66 -13.68
C SER A 101 6.19 -1.14 -12.23
N LYS A 102 5.54 0.02 -11.98
CA LYS A 102 5.37 0.54 -10.62
C LYS A 102 4.40 -0.29 -9.77
N LYS A 103 3.35 -0.83 -10.39
CA LYS A 103 2.42 -1.78 -9.74
C LYS A 103 3.16 -3.04 -9.28
N GLU A 104 4.00 -3.62 -10.13
CA GLU A 104 4.78 -4.81 -9.78
C GLU A 104 5.78 -4.52 -8.66
N MET A 105 6.46 -3.36 -8.69
CA MET A 105 7.32 -2.94 -7.58
C MET A 105 6.55 -2.84 -6.26
N LEU A 106 5.36 -2.24 -6.28
CA LEU A 106 4.50 -2.14 -5.10
C LEU A 106 4.06 -3.53 -4.59
N LEU A 107 3.72 -4.46 -5.49
CA LEU A 107 3.36 -5.84 -5.15
C LEU A 107 4.50 -6.56 -4.43
N GLU A 108 5.71 -6.48 -4.98
CA GLU A 108 6.89 -7.13 -4.39
C GLU A 108 7.27 -6.51 -3.04
N SER A 109 7.23 -5.18 -2.93
CA SER A 109 7.43 -4.51 -1.64
C SER A 109 6.37 -4.92 -0.61
N TRP A 110 5.09 -4.98 -0.98
CA TRP A 110 4.03 -5.43 -0.08
C TRP A 110 4.26 -6.87 0.41
N LYS A 111 4.59 -7.81 -0.48
CA LYS A 111 4.90 -9.20 -0.10
C LYS A 111 6.03 -9.26 0.91
N SER A 112 7.14 -8.57 0.61
CA SER A 112 8.34 -8.55 1.45
C SER A 112 8.05 -7.96 2.83
N THR A 113 7.40 -6.80 2.90
CA THR A 113 7.05 -6.16 4.19
C THR A 113 6.06 -7.01 4.97
N ASN A 114 5.07 -7.63 4.31
CA ASN A 114 4.08 -8.46 4.98
C ASN A 114 4.72 -9.72 5.60
N GLU A 115 5.64 -10.37 4.89
CA GLU A 115 6.41 -11.49 5.41
C GLU A 115 7.25 -11.07 6.62
N PHE A 116 7.94 -9.93 6.53
CA PHE A 116 8.71 -9.36 7.63
C PHE A 116 7.84 -9.15 8.88
N LEU A 117 6.69 -8.46 8.77
CA LEU A 117 5.80 -8.19 9.91
C LEU A 117 5.25 -9.49 10.52
N SER A 118 4.90 -10.48 9.71
CA SER A 118 4.47 -11.79 10.19
C SER A 118 5.57 -12.54 10.95
N ASN A 119 6.83 -12.42 10.52
CA ASN A 119 7.97 -13.02 11.22
C ASN A 119 8.33 -12.25 12.50
N TYR A 120 8.21 -10.93 12.47
CA TYR A 120 8.40 -10.06 13.64
C TYR A 120 7.46 -10.47 14.77
N ILE A 121 6.16 -10.63 14.49
CA ILE A 121 5.16 -11.14 15.47
C ILE A 121 5.58 -12.49 16.05
N LYS A 122 5.96 -13.47 15.21
CA LYS A 122 6.35 -14.82 15.66
C LYS A 122 7.61 -14.83 16.52
N SER A 123 8.54 -13.89 16.29
CA SER A 123 9.77 -13.79 17.06
C SER A 123 9.55 -13.11 18.42
N ALA A 124 8.61 -12.16 18.48
CA ALA A 124 8.25 -11.45 19.70
C ALA A 124 7.48 -12.31 20.70
N THR A 125 6.75 -13.33 20.24
CA THR A 125 5.94 -14.24 21.08
C THR A 125 6.66 -15.51 21.54
N LYS A 126 7.92 -15.71 21.11
CA LYS A 126 8.76 -16.86 21.50
C LYS A 126 9.74 -16.57 22.64
N LYS A 127 9.73 -15.35 23.17
CA LYS A 127 10.53 -14.94 24.34
C LYS A 127 9.64 -14.87 25.58
#